data_AF-A0A397GP22-F1
#
_entry.id   AF-A0A397GP22-F1
#
_cell.length_a   1.000
_cell.length_b   1.000
_cell.length_c   1.000
_cell.angle_alpha   90.00
_cell.angle_beta   90.00
_cell.angle_gamma   90.00
#
_symmetry.space_group_name_H-M   'P 1'
#
loop_
_entity.id
_entity.type
_entity.pdbx_description
1 polymer ?
#
loop_
_entity_poly.entity_id
_entity_poly.type
_entity_poly.pdbx_seq_one_letter_code
_entity_poly.pdbx_strand_id
1 'polypeptide(L)'
;MNTFNAKITSRGIKITYSDGIFNNNYPKISGPVTDKSGNTAYIGRVKNNDNVVKTWLKKLGEGLARYLNSNYNLNIDIVGAILKDFPEGYLLFTHDKIYKNSTRTRSDKFLHGPHKYRSPRDFLPHLCWLVSDKTTKCECRHCMADKKLKKSLQIQCSPEEVERTECDECNESCSYENRFEKFDLPNKEQDKITTLFRCGEIVWVDFYKLDNPRFNKLIKDVYKKYKISIKYWPGVILNRDKALIFDLKVQKEQSQPYDLLRMINFGMMENGLNESSETNRLNESSGLNESSESIGSNELSGSSESSESSESTPETPKDPSRLSKVIYTVEILGLTETLETDRKVLAPWLAYQPNIKLMSKKRGRDEKEEHEYIQAIRQAKIISQSYTALNKMMPESSKTRRMTRNLRNRQLDQCEALFLGAELLCKNDIVRLTPIDNEHPTYPEYPDPQYLFISDIKKTATNGIQLVGHGLLRGKLINKSGIRTVKDYEWYQINTTDEEYTIDLSDVAGRFYVAYPDISEAMDSSLNISYKDRWGIMEIFNDGKKRLSISPAI
;
A
#
# COMPACT_ATOMS: atom_id res chain seq x y z
N MET A 1 45.94 3.64 -30.85
CA MET A 1 45.99 4.16 -29.47
C MET A 1 44.57 4.57 -29.10
N ASN A 2 43.99 4.02 -28.03
CA ASN A 2 42.63 4.39 -27.63
C ASN A 2 42.64 5.81 -27.09
N THR A 3 42.18 6.76 -27.89
CA THR A 3 42.02 8.16 -27.48
C THR A 3 40.70 8.31 -26.73
N PHE A 4 40.77 8.64 -25.44
CA PHE A 4 39.60 8.99 -24.64
C PHE A 4 39.83 10.38 -24.01
N ASN A 5 38.74 11.10 -23.77
CA ASN A 5 38.75 12.51 -23.39
C ASN A 5 38.88 12.71 -21.87
N ALA A 6 39.88 12.08 -21.25
CA ALA A 6 40.22 12.29 -19.85
C ALA A 6 41.72 12.16 -19.57
N LYS A 7 42.20 12.90 -18.56
CA LYS A 7 43.54 12.79 -17.98
C LYS A 7 43.44 12.18 -16.59
N ILE A 8 44.00 10.99 -16.42
CA ILE A 8 44.07 10.31 -15.13
C ILE A 8 45.36 10.75 -14.42
N THR A 9 45.25 11.14 -13.15
CA THR A 9 46.39 11.53 -12.33
C THR A 9 46.26 10.92 -10.94
N SER A 10 47.33 10.93 -10.15
CA SER A 10 47.29 10.51 -8.74
C SER A 10 46.29 11.30 -7.88
N ARG A 11 45.87 12.48 -8.32
CA ARG A 11 44.89 13.34 -7.63
C ARG A 11 43.46 13.18 -8.17
N GLY A 12 43.19 12.19 -9.01
CA GLY A 12 41.88 11.94 -9.60
C GLY A 12 41.83 12.15 -11.12
N ILE A 13 40.61 12.08 -11.66
CA ILE A 13 40.31 12.08 -13.09
C ILE A 13 39.88 13.48 -13.53
N LYS A 14 40.53 14.04 -14.56
CA LYS A 14 40.15 15.31 -15.19
C LYS A 14 39.55 15.05 -16.57
N ILE A 15 38.32 15.47 -16.79
CA ILE A 15 37.66 15.40 -18.10
C ILE A 15 38.25 16.49 -19.01
N THR A 16 38.58 16.16 -20.26
CA THR A 16 39.18 17.11 -21.21
C THR A 16 38.24 17.58 -22.31
N TYR A 17 37.04 17.01 -22.38
CA TYR A 17 35.99 17.40 -23.32
C TYR A 17 34.71 17.76 -22.57
N SER A 18 33.99 18.75 -23.06
CA SER A 18 32.65 19.08 -22.56
C SER A 18 31.77 19.64 -23.68
N ASP A 19 30.49 19.29 -23.63
CA ASP A 19 29.42 19.87 -24.44
C ASP A 19 28.68 21.02 -23.72
N GLY A 20 28.99 21.27 -22.44
CA GLY A 20 28.41 22.36 -21.64
C GLY A 20 28.89 23.77 -22.00
N ILE A 21 29.82 23.92 -22.94
CA ILE A 21 30.36 25.24 -23.29
C ILE A 21 29.38 26.01 -24.20
N PHE A 22 28.59 25.31 -25.01
CA PHE A 22 27.82 25.92 -26.10
C PHE A 22 26.36 26.22 -25.76
N ASN A 23 25.82 25.74 -24.63
CA ASN A 23 24.38 25.83 -24.38
C ASN A 23 24.03 25.89 -22.89
N ASN A 24 24.32 27.03 -22.27
CA ASN A 24 24.17 27.21 -20.83
C ASN A 24 22.84 27.86 -20.46
N ASN A 25 21.82 27.02 -20.35
CA ASN A 25 20.54 27.37 -19.72
C ASN A 25 20.64 27.20 -18.19
N TYR A 26 21.57 27.93 -17.57
CA TYR A 26 21.62 27.97 -16.11
C TYR A 26 20.37 28.66 -15.57
N PRO A 27 19.81 28.16 -14.46
CA PRO A 27 18.73 28.87 -13.80
C PRO A 27 19.24 30.24 -13.35
N LYS A 28 18.43 31.29 -13.54
CA LYS A 28 18.73 32.60 -12.98
C LYS A 28 18.75 32.45 -11.47
N ILE A 29 19.85 32.85 -10.84
CA ILE A 29 19.93 32.95 -9.39
C ILE A 29 18.92 34.02 -8.99
N SER A 30 17.78 33.58 -8.49
CA SER A 30 16.71 34.46 -8.05
C SER A 30 16.63 34.44 -6.53
N GLY A 31 16.26 35.59 -5.96
CA GLY A 31 15.79 35.64 -4.57
C GLY A 31 14.54 34.78 -4.37
N PRO A 32 13.94 34.82 -3.17
CA PRO A 32 12.73 34.06 -2.87
C PRO A 32 11.65 34.30 -3.92
N VAL A 33 11.21 33.24 -4.59
CA VAL A 33 10.04 33.28 -5.48
C VAL A 33 8.89 32.60 -4.74
N THR A 34 7.90 33.37 -4.35
CA THR A 34 6.71 32.85 -3.67
C THR A 34 5.63 32.50 -4.69
N ASP A 35 5.14 31.27 -4.65
CA ASP A 35 4.06 30.79 -5.52
C ASP A 35 2.68 31.28 -5.03
N LYS A 36 1.62 31.00 -5.82
CA LYS A 36 0.23 31.35 -5.47
C LYS A 36 -0.26 30.69 -4.19
N SER A 37 0.35 29.57 -3.81
CA SER A 37 0.05 28.81 -2.59
C SER A 37 0.81 29.34 -1.37
N GLY A 38 1.71 30.31 -1.57
CA GLY A 38 2.56 30.91 -0.55
C GLY A 38 3.80 30.08 -0.19
N ASN A 39 4.17 29.07 -0.98
CA ASN A 39 5.45 28.40 -0.82
C ASN A 39 6.54 29.24 -1.46
N THR A 40 7.72 29.26 -0.86
CA THR A 40 8.85 30.06 -1.33
C THR A 40 9.96 29.15 -1.85
N ALA A 41 10.36 29.36 -3.09
CA ALA A 41 11.47 28.66 -3.74
C ALA A 41 12.72 29.54 -3.79
N TYR A 42 13.88 28.96 -3.50
CA TYR A 42 15.19 29.55 -3.62
C TYR A 42 16.04 28.71 -4.56
N ILE A 43 16.70 29.34 -5.52
CA ILE A 43 17.67 28.66 -6.39
C ILE A 43 19.05 29.26 -6.14
N GLY A 44 19.94 28.44 -5.62
CA GLY A 44 21.31 28.82 -5.29
C GLY A 44 22.32 28.02 -6.08
N ARG A 45 23.40 28.65 -6.53
CA ARG A 45 24.57 27.92 -7.02
C ARG A 45 25.34 27.33 -5.84
N VAL A 46 25.63 26.03 -5.90
CA VAL A 46 26.47 25.38 -4.89
C VAL A 46 27.93 25.74 -5.14
N LYS A 47 28.65 26.12 -4.08
CA LYS A 47 30.09 26.42 -4.18
C LYS A 47 30.88 25.14 -4.47
N ASN A 48 31.89 25.22 -5.33
CA ASN A 48 32.69 24.03 -5.74
C ASN A 48 33.35 23.32 -4.54
N ASN A 49 33.65 24.03 -3.44
CA ASN A 49 34.27 23.46 -2.24
C ASN A 49 33.28 22.82 -1.26
N ASP A 50 31.97 22.84 -1.55
CA ASP A 50 30.93 22.28 -0.70
C ASP A 50 31.05 20.74 -0.61
N ASN A 51 30.71 20.17 0.55
CA ASN A 51 30.70 18.73 0.77
C ASN A 51 29.74 17.99 -0.18
N VAL A 52 28.66 18.66 -0.60
CA VAL A 52 27.73 18.13 -1.59
C VAL A 52 28.43 17.92 -2.93
N VAL A 53 29.21 18.91 -3.40
CA VAL A 53 29.98 18.81 -4.65
C VAL A 53 31.02 17.70 -4.54
N LYS A 54 31.76 17.63 -3.43
CA LYS A 54 32.72 16.53 -3.19
C LYS A 54 32.06 15.16 -3.26
N THR A 55 30.86 15.03 -2.70
CA THR A 55 30.09 13.77 -2.75
C THR A 55 29.68 13.41 -4.18
N TRP A 56 29.24 14.38 -4.97
CA TRP A 56 28.94 14.19 -6.39
C TRP A 56 30.18 13.77 -7.19
N LEU A 57 31.28 14.50 -7.06
CA LEU A 57 32.53 14.24 -7.77
C LEU A 57 33.14 12.87 -7.41
N LYS A 58 33.01 12.45 -6.15
CA LYS A 58 33.40 11.10 -5.71
C LYS A 58 32.57 10.02 -6.41
N LYS A 59 31.24 10.10 -6.31
CA LYS A 59 30.33 9.12 -6.95
C LYS A 59 30.54 9.01 -8.46
N LEU A 60 30.73 10.14 -9.13
CA LEU A 60 31.03 10.17 -10.56
C LEU A 60 32.42 9.62 -10.87
N GLY A 61 33.42 9.91 -10.03
CA GLY A 61 34.77 9.38 -10.17
C GLY A 61 34.83 7.86 -10.08
N GLU A 62 34.19 7.28 -9.07
CA GLU A 62 34.06 5.83 -8.90
C GLU A 62 33.36 5.17 -10.09
N GLY A 63 32.25 5.76 -10.55
CA GLY A 63 31.50 5.26 -11.70
C GLY A 63 32.31 5.31 -13.00
N LEU A 64 33.01 6.42 -13.24
CA LEU A 64 33.82 6.60 -14.44
C LEU A 64 35.06 5.70 -14.42
N ALA A 65 35.68 5.47 -13.25
CA ALA A 65 36.80 4.54 -13.12
C ALA A 65 36.41 3.11 -13.51
N ARG A 66 35.21 2.65 -13.12
CA ARG A 66 34.68 1.35 -13.57
C ARG A 66 34.54 1.30 -15.08
N TYR A 67 33.89 2.31 -15.67
CA TYR A 67 33.72 2.40 -17.12
C TYR A 67 35.07 2.36 -17.87
N LEU A 68 36.05 3.13 -17.39
CA LEU A 68 37.37 3.20 -17.98
C LEU A 68 38.15 1.89 -17.86
N ASN A 69 38.11 1.23 -16.70
CA ASN A 69 38.74 -0.07 -16.52
C ASN A 69 38.12 -1.12 -17.47
N SER A 70 36.79 -1.14 -17.61
CA SER A 70 36.08 -2.11 -18.45
C SER A 70 36.26 -1.89 -19.96
N ASN A 71 36.24 -0.64 -20.44
CA ASN A 71 36.23 -0.34 -21.88
C ASN A 71 37.62 -0.06 -22.46
N TYR A 72 38.57 0.37 -21.61
CA TYR A 72 39.90 0.77 -22.05
C TYR A 72 41.02 -0.06 -21.39
N ASN A 73 40.68 -1.09 -20.62
CA ASN A 73 41.61 -1.98 -19.92
C ASN A 73 42.63 -1.20 -19.05
N LEU A 74 42.13 -0.17 -18.36
CA LEU A 74 42.91 0.61 -17.40
C LEU A 74 42.85 -0.04 -16.01
N ASN A 75 43.86 0.25 -15.17
CA ASN A 75 43.92 -0.23 -13.80
C ASN A 75 43.82 0.94 -12.81
N ILE A 76 42.66 1.60 -12.78
CA ILE A 76 42.37 2.71 -11.88
C ILE A 76 41.77 2.16 -10.58
N ASP A 77 42.27 2.58 -9.42
CA ASP A 77 41.63 2.29 -8.13
C ASP A 77 40.24 2.94 -8.07
N ILE A 78 39.20 2.10 -8.04
CA ILE A 78 37.81 2.53 -8.03
C ILE A 78 37.48 3.29 -6.75
N VAL A 79 37.97 2.86 -5.59
CA VAL A 79 37.54 3.42 -4.29
C VAL A 79 38.17 4.79 -4.04
N GLY A 80 39.40 4.98 -4.49
CA GLY A 80 40.10 6.26 -4.45
C GLY A 80 39.76 7.21 -5.61
N ALA A 81 39.00 6.77 -6.61
CA ALA A 81 38.71 7.57 -7.79
C ALA A 81 37.75 8.73 -7.47
N ILE A 82 38.18 9.95 -7.81
CA ILE A 82 37.40 11.17 -7.70
C ILE A 82 37.56 12.00 -8.98
N LEU A 83 36.47 12.63 -9.43
CA LEU A 83 36.58 13.68 -10.45
C LEU A 83 37.22 14.93 -9.85
N LYS A 84 38.17 15.55 -10.56
CA LYS A 84 38.77 16.81 -10.09
C LYS A 84 37.79 17.98 -10.08
N ASP A 85 36.91 18.02 -11.07
CA ASP A 85 35.83 18.99 -11.22
C ASP A 85 34.76 18.40 -12.14
N PHE A 86 33.60 19.04 -12.23
CA PHE A 86 32.63 18.74 -13.28
C PHE A 86 33.23 19.09 -14.66
N PRO A 87 32.73 18.49 -15.76
CA PRO A 87 33.10 18.94 -17.10
C PRO A 87 32.81 20.44 -17.28
N GLU A 88 33.58 21.10 -18.14
CA GLU A 88 33.46 22.55 -18.32
C GLU A 88 32.04 22.98 -18.72
N GLY A 89 31.47 23.99 -18.08
CA GLY A 89 30.08 24.39 -18.31
C GLY A 89 29.02 23.54 -17.58
N TYR A 90 29.44 22.67 -16.65
CA TYR A 90 28.53 22.00 -15.74
C TYR A 90 28.62 22.58 -14.33
N LEU A 91 27.48 22.98 -13.76
CA LEU A 91 27.38 23.65 -12.47
C LEU A 91 26.28 23.03 -11.61
N LEU A 92 26.56 22.83 -10.31
CA LEU A 92 25.58 22.29 -9.37
C LEU A 92 24.77 23.42 -8.73
N PHE A 93 23.44 23.25 -8.69
CA PHE A 93 22.49 24.17 -8.06
C PHE A 93 21.68 23.45 -6.98
N THR A 94 21.30 24.18 -5.93
CA THR A 94 20.29 23.78 -4.96
C THR A 94 18.97 24.48 -5.26
N HIS A 95 17.89 23.73 -5.15
CA HIS A 95 16.52 24.22 -5.24
C HIS A 95 15.89 23.94 -3.88
N ASP A 96 15.81 24.99 -3.06
CA ASP A 96 15.25 24.90 -1.72
C ASP A 96 13.80 25.39 -1.76
N LYS A 97 12.87 24.57 -1.29
CA LYS A 97 11.44 24.91 -1.22
C LYS A 97 10.97 24.91 0.22
N ILE A 98 10.46 26.06 0.64
CA ILE A 98 9.88 26.30 1.96
C ILE A 98 8.37 26.35 1.81
N TYR A 99 7.65 25.42 2.44
CA TYR A 99 6.19 25.40 2.38
C TYR A 99 5.59 26.30 3.46
N LYS A 100 4.55 27.08 3.12
CA LYS A 100 3.94 28.11 4.00
C LYS A 100 3.60 27.62 5.41
N ASN A 101 3.18 26.36 5.53
CA ASN A 101 2.70 25.75 6.77
C ASN A 101 3.61 24.63 7.28
N SER A 102 4.82 24.47 6.72
CA SER A 102 5.74 23.41 7.11
C SER A 102 7.00 23.99 7.72
N THR A 103 7.47 23.37 8.79
CA THR A 103 8.81 23.63 9.34
C THR A 103 9.91 22.93 8.53
N ARG A 104 9.54 22.05 7.58
CA ARG A 104 10.49 21.31 6.74
C ARG A 104 10.72 22.04 5.43
N THR A 105 12.00 22.33 5.16
CA THR A 105 12.49 22.78 3.85
C THR A 105 12.90 21.55 3.04
N ARG A 106 12.35 21.40 1.84
CA ARG A 106 12.84 20.41 0.87
C ARG A 106 14.01 21.03 0.11
N SER A 107 15.13 20.32 -0.01
CA SER A 107 16.33 20.78 -0.70
C SER A 107 16.76 19.77 -1.76
N ASP A 108 16.48 20.08 -3.03
CA ASP A 108 16.88 19.26 -4.16
C ASP A 108 18.17 19.81 -4.79
N LYS A 109 19.00 18.93 -5.37
CA LYS A 109 20.26 19.33 -6.02
C LYS A 109 20.27 18.87 -7.47
N PHE A 110 20.62 19.77 -8.37
CA PHE A 110 20.65 19.50 -9.80
C PHE A 110 21.97 19.93 -10.41
N LEU A 111 22.55 19.08 -11.25
CA LEU A 111 23.70 19.45 -12.08
C LEU A 111 23.16 19.98 -13.41
N HIS A 112 23.46 21.24 -13.70
CA HIS A 112 23.06 21.93 -14.93
C HIS A 112 24.22 22.01 -15.90
N GLY A 113 23.94 21.69 -17.16
CA GLY A 113 24.79 21.95 -18.34
C GLY A 113 23.86 22.10 -19.55
N PRO A 114 24.09 21.37 -20.66
CA PRO A 114 23.12 21.29 -21.77
C PRO A 114 21.77 20.70 -21.34
N HIS A 115 21.78 19.85 -20.31
CA HIS A 115 20.60 19.25 -19.70
C HIS A 115 20.66 19.41 -18.17
N LYS A 116 19.55 19.11 -17.49
CA LYS A 116 19.43 19.14 -16.02
C LYS A 116 19.43 17.70 -15.48
N TYR A 117 20.44 17.35 -14.70
CA TYR A 117 20.60 16.02 -14.11
C TYR A 117 20.26 16.03 -12.62
N ARG A 118 19.42 15.08 -12.17
CA ARG A 118 18.91 15.03 -10.78
C ARG A 118 19.86 14.35 -9.80
N SER A 119 20.82 13.57 -10.30
CA SER A 119 21.75 12.82 -9.45
C SER A 119 23.05 12.47 -10.19
N PRO A 120 24.11 12.04 -9.48
CA PRO A 120 25.30 11.49 -10.12
C PRO A 120 25.00 10.30 -11.04
N ARG A 121 24.06 9.43 -10.65
CA ARG A 121 23.68 8.24 -11.44
C ARG A 121 23.03 8.64 -12.75
N ASP A 122 22.20 9.67 -12.73
CA ASP A 122 21.54 10.23 -13.91
C ASP A 122 22.55 10.86 -14.89
N PHE A 123 23.59 11.52 -14.39
CA PHE A 123 24.64 12.12 -15.22
C PHE A 123 25.69 11.14 -15.73
N LEU A 124 25.94 10.03 -15.02
CA LEU A 124 27.05 9.12 -15.29
C LEU A 124 27.10 8.58 -16.74
N PRO A 125 25.99 8.12 -17.36
CA PRO A 125 26.04 7.65 -18.75
C PRO A 125 26.48 8.75 -19.73
N HIS A 126 26.03 10.00 -19.49
CA HIS A 126 26.46 11.14 -20.29
C HIS A 126 27.94 11.42 -20.10
N LEU A 127 28.42 11.38 -18.85
CA LEU A 127 29.84 11.54 -18.54
C LEU A 127 30.71 10.47 -19.21
N CYS A 128 30.29 9.21 -19.21
CA CYS A 128 31.00 8.14 -19.92
C CYS A 128 31.07 8.44 -21.43
N TRP A 129 29.98 8.92 -22.03
CA TRP A 129 29.97 9.40 -23.41
C TRP A 129 30.86 10.64 -23.61
N LEU A 130 30.95 11.57 -22.66
CA LEU A 130 31.90 12.71 -22.71
C LEU A 130 33.35 12.25 -22.81
N VAL A 131 33.69 11.16 -22.14
CA VAL A 131 35.04 10.59 -22.10
C VAL A 131 35.32 9.66 -23.29
N SER A 132 34.31 9.09 -23.93
CA SER A 132 34.52 8.23 -25.09
C SER A 132 35.06 8.98 -26.31
N ASP A 133 35.39 8.24 -27.37
CA ASP A 133 35.80 8.76 -28.67
C ASP A 133 34.65 9.39 -29.48
N LYS A 134 33.43 9.40 -28.92
CA LYS A 134 32.20 9.92 -29.54
C LYS A 134 31.75 9.22 -30.81
N THR A 135 32.35 8.08 -31.16
CA THR A 135 31.94 7.31 -32.35
C THR A 135 30.52 6.77 -32.18
N THR A 136 30.16 6.43 -30.94
CA THR A 136 28.80 6.04 -30.57
C THR A 136 27.98 7.25 -30.13
N LYS A 137 26.67 7.18 -30.41
CA LYS A 137 25.71 8.18 -29.96
C LYS A 137 25.58 8.11 -28.43
N CYS A 138 25.35 9.25 -27.79
CA CYS A 138 25.05 9.26 -26.36
C CYS A 138 23.75 8.49 -26.07
N GLU A 139 23.83 7.58 -25.12
CA GLU A 139 22.72 6.75 -24.62
C GLU A 139 22.17 7.25 -23.28
N CYS A 140 22.60 8.44 -22.83
CA CYS A 140 22.00 9.03 -21.64
C CYS A 140 20.54 9.38 -21.92
N ARG A 141 19.69 9.27 -20.87
CA ARG A 141 18.25 9.54 -20.95
C ARG A 141 17.93 10.90 -21.58
N HIS A 142 18.77 11.91 -21.32
CA HIS A 142 18.57 13.28 -21.79
C HIS A 142 18.87 13.46 -23.28
N CYS A 143 19.98 12.90 -23.78
CA CYS A 143 20.35 13.01 -25.20
C CYS A 143 19.50 12.14 -26.14
N MET A 144 18.85 11.11 -25.61
CA MET A 144 17.91 10.29 -26.38
C MET A 144 16.54 10.96 -26.54
N ALA A 145 16.05 11.66 -25.50
CA ALA A 145 14.76 12.35 -25.53
C ALA A 145 14.71 13.49 -26.57
N ASP A 146 15.78 14.30 -26.66
CA ASP A 146 15.86 15.42 -27.62
C ASP A 146 15.76 14.98 -29.09
N LYS A 147 16.13 13.72 -29.40
CA LYS A 147 16.03 13.16 -30.75
C LYS A 147 14.59 12.78 -31.12
N LYS A 148 13.79 12.33 -30.14
CA LYS A 148 12.37 12.03 -30.37
C LYS A 148 11.57 13.31 -30.63
N LEU A 149 11.88 14.38 -29.89
CA LEU A 149 11.25 15.70 -30.06
C LEU A 149 11.56 16.33 -31.44
N LYS A 150 12.80 16.19 -31.94
CA LYS A 150 13.18 16.70 -33.27
C LYS A 150 12.60 15.85 -34.42
N LYS A 151 12.39 14.55 -34.20
CA LYS A 151 11.80 13.65 -35.20
C LYS A 151 10.27 13.84 -35.30
N SER A 152 9.58 14.20 -34.22
CA SER A 152 8.15 14.56 -34.27
C SER A 152 7.92 15.93 -34.90
N LEU A 153 8.82 16.89 -34.72
CA LEU A 153 8.73 18.23 -35.34
C LEU A 153 9.06 18.24 -36.84
N GLN A 154 9.72 17.21 -37.38
CA GLN A 154 10.00 17.10 -38.83
C GLN A 154 8.90 16.40 -39.63
N ILE A 155 7.85 15.87 -38.99
CA ILE A 155 6.77 15.13 -39.66
C ILE A 155 5.54 16.00 -39.96
N GLN A 156 5.49 17.27 -39.52
CA GLN A 156 4.34 18.15 -39.77
C GLN A 156 4.74 19.41 -40.52
N CYS A 157 4.65 19.34 -41.84
CA CYS A 157 4.38 20.48 -42.72
C CYS A 157 3.63 19.99 -43.98
N SER A 158 2.30 19.90 -43.86
CA SER A 158 1.37 20.26 -44.95
C SER A 158 0.15 20.92 -44.30
N PRO A 159 -0.19 22.17 -44.66
CA PRO A 159 -1.31 22.86 -44.07
C PRO A 159 -2.56 22.57 -44.88
N GLU A 160 -3.53 21.87 -44.29
CA GLU A 160 -4.92 21.98 -44.72
C GLU A 160 -5.81 22.10 -43.49
N GLU A 161 -6.67 23.11 -43.58
CA GLU A 161 -7.53 23.68 -42.56
C GLU A 161 -8.61 22.69 -42.15
N VAL A 162 -8.78 22.44 -40.84
CA VAL A 162 -10.08 22.01 -40.30
C VAL A 162 -10.34 22.69 -38.97
N GLU A 163 -11.53 23.27 -38.91
CA GLU A 163 -12.13 24.01 -37.82
C GLU A 163 -12.29 23.22 -36.51
N ARG A 164 -12.49 24.02 -35.47
CA ARG A 164 -12.84 23.71 -34.08
C ARG A 164 -13.69 22.44 -33.89
N THR A 165 -13.36 21.70 -32.84
CA THR A 165 -14.39 21.19 -31.93
C THR A 165 -13.85 21.18 -30.50
N GLU A 166 -14.50 21.94 -29.64
CA GLU A 166 -14.40 21.82 -28.19
C GLU A 166 -14.87 20.41 -27.79
N CYS A 167 -14.06 19.68 -27.03
CA CYS A 167 -14.57 18.58 -26.22
C CYS A 167 -14.14 18.77 -24.76
N ASP A 168 -15.17 18.99 -23.94
CA ASP A 168 -15.17 18.74 -22.52
C ASP A 168 -14.97 17.23 -22.23
N GLU A 169 -14.52 16.95 -21.01
CA GLU A 169 -14.54 15.63 -20.32
C GLU A 169 -13.38 14.63 -20.60
N CYS A 170 -12.34 14.78 -19.77
CA CYS A 170 -11.57 13.74 -19.07
C CYS A 170 -11.41 12.34 -19.71
N ASN A 171 -10.33 12.15 -20.47
CA ASN A 171 -9.74 10.82 -20.67
C ASN A 171 -8.21 10.87 -20.86
N GLU A 172 -7.46 11.16 -19.79
CA GLU A 172 -6.01 10.91 -19.75
C GLU A 172 -5.66 9.41 -19.57
N SER A 173 -6.65 8.52 -19.50
CA SER A 173 -6.46 7.08 -19.28
C SER A 173 -6.34 6.27 -20.58
N CYS A 174 -5.39 6.59 -21.48
CA CYS A 174 -5.12 5.69 -22.62
C CYS A 174 -3.75 5.82 -23.31
N SER A 175 -2.75 6.49 -22.74
CA SER A 175 -1.46 6.67 -23.43
C SER A 175 -0.42 5.57 -23.12
N TYR A 176 -0.67 4.67 -22.17
CA TYR A 176 0.30 3.67 -21.73
C TYR A 176 0.33 2.39 -22.57
N GLU A 177 -0.81 2.01 -23.17
CA GLU A 177 -1.00 0.76 -23.93
C GLU A 177 0.06 0.55 -25.04
N ASN A 178 0.53 1.65 -25.65
CA ASN A 178 1.49 1.58 -26.74
C ASN A 178 2.95 1.75 -26.30
N ARG A 179 3.22 2.01 -25.01
CA ARG A 179 4.55 2.46 -24.55
C ARG A 179 5.26 1.47 -23.63
N PHE A 180 4.51 0.70 -22.85
CA PHE A 180 5.07 -0.17 -21.82
C PHE A 180 4.62 -1.61 -22.01
N GLU A 181 5.50 -2.55 -21.67
CA GLU A 181 5.16 -3.96 -21.71
C GLU A 181 4.12 -4.29 -20.63
N LYS A 182 3.13 -5.09 -21.02
CA LYS A 182 2.11 -5.59 -20.09
C LYS A 182 2.80 -6.52 -19.10
N PHE A 183 2.58 -6.25 -17.82
CA PHE A 183 3.14 -7.06 -16.75
C PHE A 183 2.22 -8.24 -16.43
N ASP A 184 2.72 -9.44 -16.69
CA ASP A 184 2.02 -10.67 -16.33
C ASP A 184 2.32 -11.06 -14.88
N LEU A 185 1.30 -10.91 -14.02
CA LEU A 185 1.41 -11.32 -12.62
C LEU A 185 1.62 -12.84 -12.49
N PRO A 186 2.54 -13.32 -11.64
CA PRO A 186 2.77 -14.75 -11.46
C PRO A 186 1.51 -15.51 -11.00
N ASN A 187 1.34 -16.74 -11.48
CA ASN A 187 -0.01 -17.22 -11.78
C ASN A 187 -0.44 -18.48 -10.98
N LYS A 188 -0.85 -18.28 -9.71
CA LYS A 188 -1.95 -19.04 -9.04
C LYS A 188 -2.30 -18.57 -7.62
N GLU A 189 -1.32 -18.20 -6.79
CA GLU A 189 -1.58 -17.88 -5.36
C GLU A 189 -1.72 -16.38 -5.05
N GLN A 190 -1.15 -15.50 -5.89
CA GLN A 190 -1.20 -14.04 -5.67
C GLN A 190 -2.60 -13.44 -5.69
N ASP A 191 -3.55 -14.00 -6.47
CA ASP A 191 -4.93 -13.50 -6.54
C ASP A 191 -5.64 -13.55 -5.18
N LYS A 192 -5.25 -14.53 -4.35
CA LYS A 192 -5.81 -14.72 -3.01
C LYS A 192 -5.09 -13.84 -1.97
N ILE A 193 -3.82 -13.53 -2.16
CA ILE A 193 -2.98 -12.91 -1.12
C ILE A 193 -3.10 -11.38 -1.08
N THR A 194 -3.33 -10.76 -2.23
CA THR A 194 -3.35 -9.30 -2.39
C THR A 194 -4.67 -8.65 -1.99
N THR A 195 -5.78 -9.39 -2.00
CA THR A 195 -7.13 -8.85 -1.73
C THR A 195 -7.64 -9.10 -0.32
N LEU A 196 -6.92 -9.89 0.49
CA LEU A 196 -7.34 -10.29 1.83
C LEU A 196 -6.59 -9.50 2.91
N PHE A 197 -7.29 -9.29 4.03
CA PHE A 197 -6.68 -8.81 5.26
C PHE A 197 -5.83 -9.93 5.89
N ARG A 198 -4.83 -9.56 6.68
CA ARG A 198 -3.86 -10.49 7.29
C ARG A 198 -3.85 -10.35 8.80
N CYS A 199 -3.46 -11.42 9.48
CA CYS A 199 -3.33 -11.42 10.94
C CYS A 199 -2.36 -10.31 11.40
N GLY A 200 -2.76 -9.58 12.44
CA GLY A 200 -2.05 -8.42 12.98
C GLY A 200 -2.27 -7.09 12.24
N GLU A 201 -3.04 -7.09 11.14
CA GLU A 201 -3.47 -5.84 10.51
C GLU A 201 -4.53 -5.13 11.34
N ILE A 202 -4.47 -3.80 11.32
CA ILE A 202 -5.52 -2.95 11.87
C ILE A 202 -6.47 -2.56 10.74
N VAL A 203 -7.75 -2.75 10.98
CA VAL A 203 -8.83 -2.51 10.02
C VAL A 203 -9.91 -1.66 10.64
N TRP A 204 -10.75 -1.08 9.80
CA TRP A 204 -12.02 -0.51 10.20
C TRP A 204 -13.11 -1.56 10.11
N VAL A 205 -13.92 -1.68 11.16
CA VAL A 205 -15.09 -2.56 11.20
C VAL A 205 -16.35 -1.70 11.07
N ASP A 206 -17.15 -1.96 10.03
CA ASP A 206 -18.40 -1.26 9.71
C ASP A 206 -19.54 -1.80 10.58
N PHE A 207 -19.79 -1.15 11.71
CA PHE A 207 -20.76 -1.63 12.70
C PHE A 207 -22.20 -1.65 12.16
N TYR A 208 -22.54 -0.81 11.18
CA TYR A 208 -23.86 -0.81 10.55
C TYR A 208 -24.14 -2.07 9.74
N LYS A 209 -23.09 -2.80 9.32
CA LYS A 209 -23.22 -4.06 8.58
C LYS A 209 -23.18 -5.32 9.46
N LEU A 210 -22.88 -5.18 10.74
CA LEU A 210 -22.71 -6.33 11.65
C LEU A 210 -24.02 -6.96 12.12
N ASP A 211 -25.15 -6.30 11.89
CA ASP A 211 -26.47 -6.69 12.41
C ASP A 211 -26.42 -7.20 13.86
N ASN A 212 -25.68 -6.48 14.71
CA ASN A 212 -25.45 -6.85 16.09
C ASN A 212 -26.17 -5.86 17.02
N PRO A 213 -27.20 -6.29 17.77
CA PRO A 213 -27.98 -5.42 18.64
C PRO A 213 -27.13 -4.66 19.67
N ARG A 214 -26.07 -5.28 20.20
CA ARG A 214 -25.18 -4.65 21.19
C ARG A 214 -24.41 -3.49 20.57
N PHE A 215 -23.79 -3.68 19.40
CA PHE A 215 -23.07 -2.61 18.71
C PHE A 215 -24.00 -1.50 18.23
N ASN A 216 -25.20 -1.86 17.75
CA ASN A 216 -26.23 -0.90 17.39
C ASN A 216 -26.66 -0.04 18.59
N LYS A 217 -26.82 -0.65 19.77
CA LYS A 217 -27.10 0.07 21.01
C LYS A 217 -25.94 0.99 21.39
N LEU A 218 -24.70 0.47 21.38
CA LEU A 218 -23.49 1.25 21.68
C LEU A 218 -23.37 2.51 20.80
N ILE A 219 -23.55 2.37 19.47
CA ILE A 219 -23.52 3.51 18.54
C ILE A 219 -24.62 4.53 18.86
N LYS A 220 -25.85 4.05 19.11
CA LYS A 220 -26.98 4.92 19.46
C LYS A 220 -26.72 5.68 20.77
N ASP A 221 -26.16 5.00 21.77
CA ASP A 221 -25.85 5.60 23.06
C ASP A 221 -24.74 6.65 22.94
N VAL A 222 -23.66 6.35 22.22
CA VAL A 222 -22.59 7.31 21.92
C VAL A 222 -23.11 8.50 21.13
N TYR A 223 -23.93 8.28 20.09
CA TYR A 223 -24.52 9.38 19.32
C TYR A 223 -25.47 10.23 20.17
N LYS A 224 -26.35 9.61 20.98
CA LYS A 224 -27.31 10.34 21.81
C LYS A 224 -26.59 11.26 22.80
N LYS A 225 -25.53 10.75 23.44
CA LYS A 225 -24.78 11.44 24.50
C LYS A 225 -23.81 12.48 23.96
N TYR A 226 -23.04 12.15 22.93
CA TYR A 226 -21.92 12.99 22.47
C TYR A 226 -22.16 13.65 21.11
N LYS A 227 -23.24 13.27 20.42
CA LYS A 227 -23.53 13.70 19.03
C LYS A 227 -22.44 13.27 18.05
N ILE A 228 -21.77 12.15 18.33
CA ILE A 228 -20.73 11.57 17.49
C ILE A 228 -21.33 10.40 16.73
N SER A 229 -21.32 10.48 15.41
CA SER A 229 -21.73 9.36 14.56
C SER A 229 -20.56 8.40 14.37
N ILE A 230 -20.66 7.20 14.95
CA ILE A 230 -19.66 6.15 14.78
C ILE A 230 -20.16 5.17 13.72
N LYS A 231 -19.55 5.23 12.53
CA LYS A 231 -19.76 4.25 11.47
C LYS A 231 -18.76 3.10 11.54
N TYR A 232 -17.51 3.42 11.85
CA TYR A 232 -16.41 2.48 11.85
C TYR A 232 -15.75 2.42 13.21
N TRP A 233 -15.36 1.23 13.63
CA TRP A 233 -14.59 0.99 14.85
C TRP A 233 -13.27 0.30 14.52
N PRO A 234 -12.12 0.67 15.14
CA PRO A 234 -10.85 0.00 14.88
C PRO A 234 -10.84 -1.45 15.38
N GLY A 235 -10.37 -2.38 14.57
CA GLY A 235 -10.19 -3.78 14.96
C GLY A 235 -8.86 -4.34 14.51
N VAL A 236 -8.41 -5.42 15.14
CA VAL A 236 -7.21 -6.18 14.77
C VAL A 236 -7.62 -7.55 14.25
N ILE A 237 -7.10 -7.95 13.10
CA ILE A 237 -7.32 -9.31 12.59
C ILE A 237 -6.50 -10.28 13.44
N LEU A 238 -7.16 -11.17 14.18
CA LEU A 238 -6.50 -12.21 14.97
C LEU A 238 -6.27 -13.48 14.15
N ASN A 239 -7.29 -13.90 13.40
CA ASN A 239 -7.26 -15.10 12.59
C ASN A 239 -8.03 -14.93 11.28
N ARG A 240 -7.76 -15.81 10.33
CA ARG A 240 -8.43 -15.87 9.03
C ARG A 240 -8.57 -17.32 8.59
N ASP A 241 -9.81 -17.80 8.55
CA ASP A 241 -10.14 -19.16 8.15
C ASP A 241 -10.90 -19.21 6.82
N LYS A 242 -10.81 -20.35 6.12
CA LYS A 242 -11.65 -20.64 4.95
C LYS A 242 -12.79 -21.55 5.39
N ALA A 243 -14.00 -21.01 5.47
CA ALA A 243 -15.22 -21.78 5.72
C ALA A 243 -15.84 -22.22 4.40
N LEU A 244 -16.37 -23.45 4.33
CA LEU A 244 -17.18 -23.88 3.19
C LEU A 244 -18.56 -23.21 3.31
N ILE A 245 -19.13 -22.73 2.19
CA ILE A 245 -20.43 -22.03 2.23
C ILE A 245 -21.57 -22.91 2.78
N PHE A 246 -21.48 -24.24 2.63
CA PHE A 246 -22.47 -25.16 3.19
C PHE A 246 -22.47 -25.13 4.72
N ASP A 247 -21.31 -25.08 5.36
CA ASP A 247 -21.19 -25.05 6.83
C ASP A 247 -21.80 -23.77 7.42
N LEU A 248 -21.69 -22.64 6.70
CA LEU A 248 -22.25 -21.36 7.14
C LEU A 248 -23.78 -21.32 7.12
N LYS A 249 -24.43 -22.01 6.17
CA LYS A 249 -25.90 -22.08 6.13
C LYS A 249 -26.43 -22.93 7.29
N VAL A 250 -25.78 -24.08 7.54
CA VAL A 250 -26.11 -24.96 8.67
C VAL A 250 -25.93 -24.24 10.00
N GLN A 251 -24.86 -23.47 10.19
CA GLN A 251 -24.65 -22.69 11.41
C GLN A 251 -25.67 -21.56 11.59
N LYS A 252 -26.04 -20.83 10.52
CA LYS A 252 -27.07 -19.77 10.61
C LYS A 252 -28.47 -20.32 10.91
N GLU A 253 -28.78 -21.51 10.41
CA GLU A 253 -30.04 -22.21 10.70
C GLU A 253 -30.04 -22.79 12.13
N GLN A 254 -28.87 -23.19 12.64
CA GLN A 254 -28.71 -23.64 14.03
C GLN A 254 -28.55 -22.50 15.05
N SER A 255 -28.27 -21.27 14.62
CA SER A 255 -28.07 -20.09 15.50
C SER A 255 -29.28 -19.16 15.63
N GLN A 256 -30.47 -19.56 15.17
CA GLN A 256 -31.77 -18.94 15.54
C GLN A 256 -32.35 -19.71 16.75
N PRO A 257 -33.10 -19.06 17.65
CA PRO A 257 -32.77 -19.07 19.08
C PRO A 257 -33.22 -20.34 19.81
N TYR A 258 -32.29 -21.24 20.12
CA TYR A 258 -32.37 -22.05 21.34
C TYR A 258 -31.62 -21.35 22.47
N ASP A 259 -32.10 -20.16 22.84
CA ASP A 259 -31.61 -19.38 24.00
C ASP A 259 -32.71 -19.27 25.08
N LEU A 260 -33.35 -20.41 25.38
CA LEU A 260 -34.27 -20.53 26.52
C LEU A 260 -33.95 -21.72 27.46
N LEU A 261 -32.94 -22.55 27.15
CA LEU A 261 -32.65 -23.77 27.94
C LEU A 261 -31.24 -23.84 28.55
N ARG A 262 -30.40 -22.82 28.39
CA ARG A 262 -29.07 -22.76 29.05
C ARG A 262 -28.94 -21.74 30.19
N MET A 263 -29.99 -21.00 30.52
CA MET A 263 -30.02 -20.12 31.70
C MET A 263 -30.80 -20.67 32.90
N ILE A 264 -31.29 -21.92 32.87
CA ILE A 264 -31.99 -22.54 34.01
C ILE A 264 -31.09 -23.48 34.84
N ASN A 265 -29.88 -23.82 34.40
CA ASN A 265 -29.03 -24.83 35.09
C ASN A 265 -27.82 -24.27 35.86
N PHE A 266 -27.95 -23.09 36.47
CA PHE A 266 -27.04 -22.69 37.54
C PHE A 266 -27.82 -22.15 38.74
N GLY A 267 -28.30 -23.08 39.56
CA GLY A 267 -28.81 -22.79 40.89
C GLY A 267 -29.56 -23.99 41.44
N MET A 268 -28.88 -24.84 42.22
CA MET A 268 -29.41 -25.53 43.42
C MET A 268 -28.39 -26.57 43.92
N MET A 269 -27.69 -26.21 45.01
CA MET A 269 -27.14 -27.01 46.13
C MET A 269 -26.30 -25.99 46.95
N GLU A 270 -26.57 -25.57 48.19
CA GLU A 270 -27.38 -26.11 49.29
C GLU A 270 -27.92 -24.98 50.21
N ASN A 271 -29.15 -25.20 50.69
CA ASN A 271 -29.77 -24.96 52.00
C ASN A 271 -29.21 -23.96 53.04
N GLY A 272 -30.15 -23.17 53.60
CA GLY A 272 -29.97 -22.48 54.89
C GLY A 272 -31.13 -21.61 55.37
N LEU A 273 -32.27 -22.24 55.71
CA LEU A 273 -33.26 -21.90 56.75
C LEU A 273 -33.97 -20.52 56.84
N ASN A 274 -35.30 -20.65 56.95
CA ASN A 274 -36.26 -19.97 57.85
C ASN A 274 -37.17 -18.82 57.36
N GLU A 275 -38.41 -18.93 57.88
CA GLU A 275 -39.55 -18.00 57.94
C GLU A 275 -40.48 -17.96 56.70
N SER A 276 -41.63 -18.66 56.75
CA SER A 276 -42.97 -18.20 57.22
C SER A 276 -43.51 -17.04 56.36
N SER A 277 -44.70 -17.03 55.78
CA SER A 277 -46.00 -17.62 56.10
C SER A 277 -46.96 -17.47 54.89
N GLU A 278 -48.01 -18.31 54.87
CA GLU A 278 -49.43 -18.01 54.51
C GLU A 278 -49.78 -16.95 53.43
N THR A 279 -50.76 -17.07 52.53
CA THR A 279 -51.91 -17.97 52.28
C THR A 279 -52.61 -17.52 50.97
N ASN A 280 -53.37 -18.43 50.34
CA ASN A 280 -54.63 -18.23 49.57
C ASN A 280 -54.61 -17.37 48.28
N ARG A 281 -55.40 -17.60 47.22
CA ARG A 281 -56.43 -18.56 46.78
C ARG A 281 -56.77 -18.16 45.32
N LEU A 282 -57.20 -19.13 44.49
CA LEU A 282 -58.35 -19.16 43.53
C LEU A 282 -58.71 -17.84 42.78
N ASN A 283 -59.14 -17.79 41.51
CA ASN A 283 -59.73 -18.76 40.58
C ASN A 283 -59.86 -18.08 39.18
N GLU A 284 -59.99 -18.92 38.14
CA GLU A 284 -60.94 -18.86 36.99
C GLU A 284 -61.35 -17.49 36.41
N SER A 285 -61.35 -17.25 35.09
CA SER A 285 -62.28 -17.82 34.08
C SER A 285 -62.14 -16.96 32.80
N SER A 286 -62.05 -17.57 31.60
CA SER A 286 -63.10 -17.68 30.55
C SER A 286 -63.22 -16.54 29.50
N GLY A 287 -63.52 -16.96 28.26
CA GLY A 287 -64.11 -16.14 27.16
C GLY A 287 -63.19 -16.02 25.93
N LEU A 288 -63.25 -16.87 24.89
CA LEU A 288 -64.25 -17.01 23.80
C LEU A 288 -64.47 -15.77 22.91
N ASN A 289 -64.16 -15.95 21.60
CA ASN A 289 -64.90 -15.56 20.36
C ASN A 289 -63.89 -15.58 19.19
N GLU A 290 -63.95 -16.45 18.19
CA GLU A 290 -64.91 -16.68 17.08
C GLU A 290 -65.01 -15.61 15.98
N SER A 291 -65.30 -16.13 14.77
CA SER A 291 -65.53 -15.52 13.43
C SER A 291 -64.27 -15.24 12.58
N SER A 292 -64.00 -15.78 11.37
CA SER A 292 -64.71 -16.35 10.20
C SER A 292 -64.86 -15.39 9.00
N GLU A 293 -64.88 -16.01 7.79
CA GLU A 293 -65.04 -15.50 6.40
C GLU A 293 -63.71 -15.31 5.61
N SER A 294 -63.33 -16.13 4.62
CA SER A 294 -63.91 -16.50 3.29
C SER A 294 -63.94 -15.28 2.33
N ILE A 295 -63.55 -15.26 1.04
CA ILE A 295 -63.75 -16.09 -0.17
C ILE A 295 -62.69 -15.64 -1.21
N GLY A 296 -62.31 -16.49 -2.19
CA GLY A 296 -61.69 -16.01 -3.43
C GLY A 296 -61.02 -17.05 -4.32
N SER A 297 -61.80 -17.94 -4.92
CA SER A 297 -61.44 -18.88 -5.99
C SER A 297 -61.17 -18.20 -7.35
N ASN A 298 -60.27 -18.77 -8.15
CA ASN A 298 -60.41 -18.82 -9.61
C ASN A 298 -59.60 -20.00 -10.21
N GLU A 299 -60.31 -20.88 -10.91
CA GLU A 299 -59.82 -21.96 -11.77
C GLU A 299 -59.84 -21.56 -13.25
N LEU A 300 -59.33 -22.49 -14.09
CA LEU A 300 -59.45 -22.66 -15.56
C LEU A 300 -58.22 -22.16 -16.35
N SER A 301 -57.63 -22.90 -17.30
CA SER A 301 -57.91 -24.23 -17.89
C SER A 301 -56.88 -24.51 -19.01
N GLY A 302 -56.52 -25.79 -19.25
CA GLY A 302 -56.11 -26.37 -20.55
C GLY A 302 -54.75 -25.92 -21.11
N SER A 303 -53.87 -26.77 -21.67
CA SER A 303 -54.13 -27.96 -22.50
C SER A 303 -52.89 -28.86 -22.52
N SER A 304 -53.15 -30.15 -22.63
CA SER A 304 -52.25 -31.26 -22.95
C SER A 304 -51.64 -31.20 -24.35
N GLU A 305 -50.40 -31.68 -24.53
CA GLU A 305 -50.03 -32.63 -25.60
C GLU A 305 -48.62 -33.26 -25.42
N SER A 306 -48.62 -34.60 -25.50
CA SER A 306 -47.61 -35.54 -26.02
C SER A 306 -46.12 -35.42 -25.69
N SER A 307 -45.70 -36.29 -24.75
CA SER A 307 -44.65 -37.32 -24.89
C SER A 307 -43.61 -37.22 -26.03
N GLU A 308 -42.35 -37.07 -25.66
CA GLU A 308 -41.23 -37.79 -26.29
C GLU A 308 -40.17 -38.11 -25.23
N SER A 309 -40.03 -39.40 -24.96
CA SER A 309 -39.07 -39.99 -24.03
C SER A 309 -37.68 -40.00 -24.64
N SER A 310 -36.75 -39.25 -24.05
CA SER A 310 -35.31 -39.45 -24.24
C SER A 310 -34.66 -39.80 -22.91
N GLU A 311 -34.03 -40.96 -22.90
CA GLU A 311 -33.21 -41.53 -21.85
C GLU A 311 -32.09 -40.55 -21.46
N SER A 312 -32.25 -39.86 -20.33
CA SER A 312 -31.18 -39.09 -19.72
C SER A 312 -30.40 -40.00 -18.76
N THR A 313 -29.19 -40.38 -19.20
CA THR A 313 -28.12 -40.84 -18.31
C THR A 313 -27.99 -39.89 -17.11
N PRO A 314 -27.77 -40.40 -15.89
CA PRO A 314 -27.63 -39.53 -14.72
C PRO A 314 -26.38 -38.66 -14.90
N GLU A 315 -26.60 -37.36 -15.13
CA GLU A 315 -25.54 -36.37 -15.03
C GLU A 315 -24.91 -36.50 -13.65
N THR A 316 -23.66 -36.94 -13.63
CA THR A 316 -22.76 -36.84 -12.49
C THR A 316 -22.84 -35.40 -11.95
N PRO A 317 -23.01 -35.19 -10.63
CA PRO A 317 -23.15 -33.85 -10.08
C PRO A 317 -21.97 -32.98 -10.51
N LYS A 318 -22.27 -31.85 -11.16
CA LYS A 318 -21.30 -30.79 -11.48
C LYS A 318 -20.42 -30.58 -10.25
N ASP A 319 -19.12 -30.78 -10.45
CA ASP A 319 -18.07 -30.71 -9.45
C ASP A 319 -18.35 -29.59 -8.43
N PRO A 320 -18.71 -29.92 -7.16
CA PRO A 320 -18.91 -28.96 -6.11
C PRO A 320 -17.52 -28.50 -5.66
N SER A 321 -16.80 -27.81 -6.54
CA SER A 321 -15.61 -27.02 -6.25
C SER A 321 -16.04 -25.76 -5.47
N ARG A 322 -16.66 -26.03 -4.31
CA ARG A 322 -16.60 -25.33 -3.04
C ARG A 322 -16.24 -23.86 -3.18
N LEU A 323 -17.29 -23.05 -3.36
CA LEU A 323 -17.26 -21.66 -2.97
C LEU A 323 -16.89 -21.63 -1.47
N SER A 324 -15.60 -21.42 -1.19
CA SER A 324 -15.10 -21.20 0.16
C SER A 324 -15.13 -19.70 0.42
N LYS A 325 -15.62 -19.31 1.59
CA LYS A 325 -15.66 -17.93 2.03
C LYS A 325 -14.60 -17.75 3.10
N VAL A 326 -13.85 -16.66 2.98
CA VAL A 326 -12.90 -16.27 4.02
C VAL A 326 -13.65 -15.60 5.16
N ILE A 327 -13.48 -16.14 6.37
CA ILE A 327 -13.99 -15.61 7.62
C ILE A 327 -12.82 -15.09 8.42
N TYR A 328 -13.00 -13.93 9.05
CA TYR A 328 -12.01 -13.26 9.87
C TYR A 328 -12.48 -13.24 11.31
N THR A 329 -11.58 -13.57 12.22
CA THR A 329 -11.75 -13.29 13.65
C THR A 329 -11.09 -11.95 13.93
N VAL A 330 -11.88 -10.98 14.37
CA VAL A 330 -11.44 -9.59 14.59
C VAL A 330 -11.64 -9.23 16.05
N GLU A 331 -10.58 -8.79 16.73
CA GLU A 331 -10.68 -8.18 18.05
C GLU A 331 -11.01 -6.70 17.90
N ILE A 332 -12.05 -6.24 18.58
CA ILE A 332 -12.47 -4.85 18.51
C ILE A 332 -11.67 -4.04 19.54
N LEU A 333 -10.81 -3.15 19.09
CA LEU A 333 -9.90 -2.40 19.98
C LEU A 333 -10.70 -1.57 20.99
N GLY A 334 -10.24 -1.56 22.24
CA GLY A 334 -10.92 -0.87 23.34
C GLY A 334 -12.18 -1.57 23.87
N LEU A 335 -12.63 -2.66 23.25
CA LEU A 335 -13.70 -3.51 23.74
C LEU A 335 -13.15 -4.90 24.10
N THR A 336 -13.90 -5.69 24.86
CA THR A 336 -13.52 -7.06 25.23
C THR A 336 -13.97 -8.10 24.21
N GLU A 337 -14.55 -7.66 23.11
CA GLU A 337 -15.25 -8.50 22.16
C GLU A 337 -14.37 -8.89 20.97
N THR A 338 -14.49 -10.16 20.59
CA THR A 338 -14.08 -10.65 19.29
C THR A 338 -15.31 -10.87 18.41
N LEU A 339 -15.13 -10.71 17.11
CA LEU A 339 -16.16 -10.84 16.10
C LEU A 339 -15.68 -11.78 15.01
N GLU A 340 -16.53 -12.71 14.59
CA GLU A 340 -16.35 -13.43 13.34
C GLU A 340 -17.13 -12.76 12.21
N THR A 341 -16.45 -12.46 11.10
CA THR A 341 -17.09 -11.75 10.01
C THR A 341 -16.43 -11.99 8.65
N ASP A 342 -17.00 -11.43 7.59
CA ASP A 342 -16.45 -11.50 6.25
C ASP A 342 -15.81 -10.17 5.82
N ARG A 343 -15.19 -10.17 4.63
CA ARG A 343 -14.49 -8.97 4.13
C ARG A 343 -15.41 -7.74 3.92
N LYS A 344 -16.72 -7.91 3.75
CA LYS A 344 -17.64 -6.82 3.34
C LYS A 344 -17.89 -5.82 4.46
N VAL A 345 -17.64 -6.22 5.70
CA VAL A 345 -17.74 -5.33 6.87
C VAL A 345 -16.40 -4.70 7.24
N LEU A 346 -15.31 -5.11 6.59
CA LEU A 346 -13.97 -4.64 6.89
C LEU A 346 -13.50 -3.65 5.84
N ALA A 347 -12.77 -2.61 6.26
CA ALA A 347 -12.08 -1.68 5.37
C ALA A 347 -10.62 -1.48 5.81
N PRO A 348 -9.69 -1.22 4.87
CA PRO A 348 -8.31 -0.88 5.21
C PRO A 348 -8.24 0.35 6.11
N TRP A 349 -7.28 0.40 7.02
CA TRP A 349 -7.10 1.56 7.93
C TRP A 349 -7.01 2.89 7.18
N LEU A 350 -6.34 2.92 6.03
CA LEU A 350 -6.18 4.13 5.21
C LEU A 350 -7.47 4.55 4.47
N ALA A 351 -8.50 3.69 4.39
CA ALA A 351 -9.74 4.00 3.70
C ALA A 351 -10.65 4.98 4.46
N TYR A 352 -10.36 5.26 5.74
CA TYR A 352 -11.16 6.16 6.56
C TYR A 352 -10.31 6.92 7.57
N GLN A 353 -10.55 8.23 7.68
CA GLN A 353 -9.94 9.08 8.70
C GLN A 353 -11.00 9.56 9.70
N PRO A 354 -10.91 9.18 10.99
CA PRO A 354 -11.89 9.58 11.99
C PRO A 354 -11.76 11.08 12.30
N ASN A 355 -12.89 11.78 12.41
CA ASN A 355 -12.90 13.19 12.81
C ASN A 355 -12.82 13.34 14.34
N ILE A 356 -11.61 13.21 14.90
CA ILE A 356 -11.37 13.21 16.36
C ILE A 356 -11.44 14.64 16.96
N LYS A 357 -11.35 15.70 16.14
CA LYS A 357 -11.26 17.09 16.64
C LYS A 357 -12.47 17.53 17.48
N LEU A 358 -13.60 16.84 17.36
CA LEU A 358 -14.81 17.10 18.15
C LEU A 358 -14.76 16.50 19.57
N MET A 359 -13.87 15.56 19.86
CA MET A 359 -13.91 14.74 21.09
C MET A 359 -13.05 15.24 22.27
N SER A 360 -12.21 16.28 22.08
CA SER A 360 -11.26 16.70 23.13
C SER A 360 -11.77 17.78 24.10
N LYS A 361 -13.01 18.27 23.94
CA LYS A 361 -13.48 19.49 24.63
C LYS A 361 -14.31 19.29 25.90
N LYS A 362 -14.72 18.08 26.27
CA LYS A 362 -15.49 17.84 27.51
C LYS A 362 -14.77 16.79 28.35
N ARG A 363 -14.37 17.17 29.57
CA ARG A 363 -13.83 16.27 30.59
C ARG A 363 -14.92 16.06 31.64
N GLY A 364 -15.90 15.22 31.34
CA GLY A 364 -16.84 14.68 32.33
C GLY A 364 -16.26 13.43 33.01
N ARG A 365 -16.69 13.12 34.22
CA ARG A 365 -16.15 12.01 35.04
C ARG A 365 -16.84 10.65 34.78
N ASP A 366 -17.87 10.58 33.94
CA ASP A 366 -18.76 9.42 33.72
C ASP A 366 -18.89 8.98 32.24
N GLU A 367 -17.78 8.83 31.53
CA GLU A 367 -17.81 8.72 30.05
C GLU A 367 -17.10 7.46 29.52
N LYS A 368 -17.45 6.28 30.09
CA LYS A 368 -16.79 5.00 29.79
C LYS A 368 -16.78 4.64 28.29
N GLU A 369 -17.90 4.75 27.58
CA GLU A 369 -18.00 4.28 26.18
C GLU A 369 -17.29 5.22 25.17
N GLU A 370 -17.35 6.54 25.39
CA GLU A 370 -16.57 7.50 24.58
C GLU A 370 -15.07 7.31 24.84
N HIS A 371 -14.71 7.02 26.09
CA HIS A 371 -13.34 6.70 26.45
C HIS A 371 -12.82 5.49 25.68
N GLU A 372 -13.61 4.41 25.59
CA GLU A 372 -13.26 3.19 24.85
C GLU A 372 -13.03 3.48 23.35
N TYR A 373 -13.92 4.21 22.68
CA TYR A 373 -13.75 4.56 21.27
C TYR A 373 -12.52 5.44 21.03
N ILE A 374 -12.37 6.52 21.80
CA ILE A 374 -11.20 7.42 21.69
C ILE A 374 -9.90 6.65 21.92
N GLN A 375 -9.89 5.75 22.90
CA GLN A 375 -8.74 4.93 23.24
C GLN A 375 -8.39 3.96 22.11
N ALA A 376 -9.38 3.27 21.54
CA ALA A 376 -9.20 2.38 20.39
C ALA A 376 -8.56 3.13 19.22
N ILE A 377 -9.03 4.34 18.93
CA ILE A 377 -8.50 5.19 17.86
C ILE A 377 -7.06 5.61 18.16
N ARG A 378 -6.74 5.98 19.42
CA ARG A 378 -5.37 6.34 19.82
C ARG A 378 -4.41 5.16 19.69
N GLN A 379 -4.81 3.97 20.14
CA GLN A 379 -4.02 2.74 20.00
C GLN A 379 -3.72 2.45 18.53
N ALA A 380 -4.76 2.42 17.70
CA ALA A 380 -4.63 2.21 16.27
C ALA A 380 -3.74 3.27 15.61
N LYS A 381 -3.84 4.54 16.04
CA LYS A 381 -3.01 5.62 15.52
C LYS A 381 -1.53 5.43 15.85
N ILE A 382 -1.19 5.09 17.10
CA ILE A 382 0.19 4.81 17.52
C ILE A 382 0.78 3.70 16.66
N ILE A 383 0.04 2.61 16.47
CA ILE A 383 0.49 1.48 15.66
C ILE A 383 0.63 1.88 14.18
N SER A 384 -0.32 2.65 13.64
CA SER A 384 -0.24 3.14 12.25
C SER A 384 0.98 4.03 11.98
N GLN A 385 1.53 4.66 13.03
CA GLN A 385 2.73 5.50 12.95
C GLN A 385 4.04 4.71 13.09
N SER A 386 3.94 3.39 13.25
CA SER A 386 5.08 2.52 13.49
C SER A 386 5.35 1.56 12.33
N TYR A 387 6.54 0.98 12.27
CA TYR A 387 6.83 -0.16 11.41
C TYR A 387 7.60 -1.24 12.20
N THR A 388 7.44 -2.49 11.78
CA THR A 388 8.05 -3.66 12.44
C THR A 388 8.50 -4.68 11.41
N ALA A 389 9.82 -4.87 11.27
CA ALA A 389 10.39 -5.89 10.40
C ALA A 389 10.21 -7.30 10.98
N LEU A 390 9.87 -8.28 10.12
CA LEU A 390 9.73 -9.68 10.49
C LEU A 390 10.81 -10.51 9.75
N ASN A 391 11.86 -10.88 10.49
CA ASN A 391 13.02 -11.59 9.92
C ASN A 391 12.81 -13.10 9.75
N LYS A 392 11.75 -13.65 10.34
CA LYS A 392 11.22 -15.00 10.12
C LYS A 392 9.73 -14.92 10.37
N MET A 393 8.91 -15.06 9.34
CA MET A 393 7.60 -15.63 9.58
C MET A 393 7.85 -17.03 10.18
N MET A 394 7.11 -17.39 11.21
CA MET A 394 6.99 -18.79 11.57
C MET A 394 6.12 -19.39 10.46
N PRO A 395 6.63 -20.26 9.56
CA PRO A 395 5.76 -20.96 8.64
C PRO A 395 4.76 -21.75 9.49
N GLU A 396 3.47 -21.65 9.21
CA GLU A 396 2.58 -22.54 9.91
C GLU A 396 2.87 -23.98 9.46
N SER A 397 3.05 -24.83 10.47
CA SER A 397 2.79 -26.26 10.45
C SER A 397 3.35 -27.12 9.31
N SER A 398 4.30 -26.65 8.51
CA SER A 398 5.05 -27.52 7.60
C SER A 398 6.23 -28.14 8.33
N LYS A 399 5.97 -29.28 8.99
CA LYS A 399 6.96 -30.18 9.61
C LYS A 399 7.91 -30.83 8.57
N THR A 400 8.59 -30.06 7.73
CA THR A 400 9.61 -30.58 6.83
C THR A 400 10.97 -30.07 7.26
N ARG A 401 11.57 -30.84 8.18
CA ARG A 401 13.00 -30.83 8.50
C ARG A 401 13.78 -30.93 7.19
N ARG A 402 14.47 -29.87 6.77
CA ARG A 402 15.65 -30.03 5.91
C ARG A 402 16.76 -29.07 6.32
N MET A 403 17.89 -29.71 6.58
CA MET A 403 19.18 -29.11 6.84
C MET A 403 19.59 -28.16 5.71
N THR A 404 20.08 -26.98 6.06
CA THR A 404 21.15 -26.36 5.27
C THR A 404 22.16 -25.68 6.18
N ARG A 405 23.40 -26.02 5.88
CA ARG A 405 24.63 -25.82 6.63
C ARG A 405 25.19 -24.43 6.31
N ASN A 406 25.69 -23.77 7.35
CA ASN A 406 26.62 -22.64 7.37
C ASN A 406 27.14 -22.10 6.01
N LEU A 407 26.71 -20.88 5.67
CA LEU A 407 27.48 -19.96 4.84
C LEU A 407 27.51 -18.60 5.55
N ARG A 408 28.58 -18.36 6.31
CA ARG A 408 28.93 -17.03 6.83
C ARG A 408 29.51 -16.18 5.69
N ASN A 409 28.65 -15.70 4.80
CA ASN A 409 28.95 -14.54 3.96
C ASN A 409 28.01 -13.43 4.42
N ARG A 410 28.51 -12.20 4.54
CA ARG A 410 27.80 -10.99 5.02
C ARG A 410 26.40 -10.89 4.40
N GLN A 411 25.43 -11.53 5.03
CA GLN A 411 24.10 -11.74 4.52
C GLN A 411 23.34 -10.47 4.89
N LEU A 412 22.85 -9.73 3.88
CA LEU A 412 21.83 -8.73 4.13
C LEU A 412 20.72 -9.42 4.94
N ASP A 413 20.31 -8.80 6.05
CA ASP A 413 19.21 -9.31 6.86
C ASP A 413 17.94 -9.21 6.00
N GLN A 414 17.60 -10.31 5.32
CA GLN A 414 16.37 -10.41 4.54
C GLN A 414 15.20 -10.43 5.52
N CYS A 415 14.21 -9.59 5.23
CA CYS A 415 12.94 -9.58 5.95
C CYS A 415 11.93 -10.33 5.08
N GLU A 416 11.21 -11.30 5.64
CA GLU A 416 10.17 -12.00 4.88
C GLU A 416 8.90 -11.15 4.76
N ALA A 417 8.64 -10.33 5.77
CA ALA A 417 7.50 -9.44 5.84
C ALA A 417 7.80 -8.20 6.70
N LEU A 418 6.93 -7.20 6.59
CA LEU A 418 7.06 -5.92 7.26
C LEU A 418 5.67 -5.42 7.65
N PHE A 419 5.43 -5.16 8.93
CA PHE A 419 4.31 -4.30 9.28
C PHE A 419 4.68 -2.86 8.95
N LEU A 420 3.95 -2.22 8.03
CA LEU A 420 3.98 -0.79 7.78
C LEU A 420 2.69 -0.21 8.38
N GLY A 421 2.79 0.32 9.58
CA GLY A 421 1.65 0.87 10.30
C GLY A 421 0.58 -0.18 10.58
N ALA A 422 -0.59 0.03 10.00
CA ALA A 422 -1.73 -0.86 10.13
C ALA A 422 -1.68 -2.09 9.20
N GLU A 423 -0.75 -2.15 8.25
CA GLU A 423 -0.76 -3.12 7.15
C GLU A 423 0.45 -4.05 7.22
N LEU A 424 0.28 -5.31 6.84
CA LEU A 424 1.36 -6.30 6.74
C LEU A 424 1.77 -6.45 5.28
N LEU A 425 2.99 -6.09 4.93
CA LEU A 425 3.57 -6.19 3.59
C LEU A 425 4.42 -7.44 3.49
N CYS A 426 4.31 -8.14 2.37
CA CYS A 426 5.05 -9.37 2.09
C CYS A 426 5.67 -9.31 0.69
N LYS A 427 6.61 -10.24 0.44
CA LYS A 427 7.03 -10.55 -0.92
C LYS A 427 5.81 -10.87 -1.79
N ASN A 428 5.87 -10.51 -3.06
CA ASN A 428 4.83 -10.68 -4.07
C ASN A 428 3.58 -9.80 -3.91
N ASP A 429 3.60 -8.84 -2.99
CA ASP A 429 2.55 -7.83 -2.89
C ASP A 429 2.70 -6.73 -3.92
N ILE A 430 1.56 -6.10 -4.24
CA ILE A 430 1.55 -4.79 -4.88
C ILE A 430 1.32 -3.74 -3.80
N VAL A 431 2.25 -2.79 -3.70
CA VAL A 431 2.12 -1.61 -2.84
C VAL A 431 1.98 -0.35 -3.68
N ARG A 432 1.27 0.62 -3.14
CA ARG A 432 1.18 1.99 -3.65
C ARG A 432 2.42 2.75 -3.23
N LEU A 433 2.98 3.53 -4.14
CA LEU A 433 4.07 4.44 -3.86
C LEU A 433 3.52 5.85 -3.61
N THR A 434 4.18 6.61 -2.75
CA THR A 434 3.83 8.01 -2.55
C THR A 434 4.10 8.77 -3.85
N PRO A 435 3.17 9.62 -4.32
CA PRO A 435 3.42 10.43 -5.51
C PRO A 435 4.69 11.25 -5.31
N ILE A 436 5.62 11.15 -6.25
CA ILE A 436 6.76 12.07 -6.31
C ILE A 436 6.16 13.41 -6.74
N ASP A 437 6.26 14.43 -5.87
CA ASP A 437 5.62 15.76 -6.03
C ASP A 437 5.41 16.14 -7.51
N ASN A 438 4.13 16.23 -7.91
CA ASN A 438 3.65 16.51 -9.27
C ASN A 438 4.17 17.81 -9.91
N GLU A 439 4.95 18.61 -9.19
CA GLU A 439 5.56 19.85 -9.69
C GLU A 439 6.75 19.59 -10.61
N HIS A 440 7.32 18.38 -10.56
CA HIS A 440 8.35 17.94 -11.48
C HIS A 440 7.91 16.63 -12.12
N PRO A 441 6.83 16.65 -12.96
CA PRO A 441 6.43 15.46 -13.68
C PRO A 441 7.69 14.90 -14.31
N THR A 442 8.03 13.67 -13.98
CA THR A 442 8.90 12.90 -14.85
C THR A 442 8.38 13.07 -16.26
N TYR A 443 9.30 13.30 -17.21
CA TYR A 443 8.97 13.43 -18.62
C TYR A 443 7.81 12.49 -18.98
N PRO A 444 6.78 12.93 -19.74
CA PRO A 444 5.64 12.09 -20.14
C PRO A 444 6.05 10.74 -20.74
N GLU A 445 7.32 10.64 -21.15
CA GLU A 445 7.96 9.48 -21.72
C GLU A 445 8.34 8.37 -20.75
N TYR A 446 8.49 8.68 -19.46
CA TYR A 446 9.00 7.76 -18.44
C TYR A 446 8.39 8.14 -17.09
N PRO A 447 7.11 7.84 -16.86
CA PRO A 447 6.44 8.16 -15.60
C PRO A 447 7.13 7.42 -14.46
N ASP A 448 7.19 8.05 -13.29
CA ASP A 448 7.59 7.36 -12.08
C ASP A 448 6.59 6.24 -11.73
N PRO A 449 7.05 5.13 -11.15
CA PRO A 449 6.15 4.06 -10.73
C PRO A 449 5.16 4.57 -9.70
N GLN A 450 3.89 4.25 -9.91
CA GLN A 450 2.82 4.52 -8.95
C GLN A 450 2.65 3.34 -7.98
N TYR A 451 3.08 2.15 -8.42
CA TYR A 451 2.98 0.92 -7.67
C TYR A 451 4.30 0.16 -7.77
N LEU A 452 4.56 -0.69 -6.78
CA LEU A 452 5.69 -1.62 -6.78
C LEU A 452 5.15 -3.03 -6.54
N PHE A 453 5.48 -3.96 -7.44
CA PHE A 453 5.33 -5.39 -7.17
C PHE A 453 6.60 -5.87 -6.46
N ILE A 454 6.48 -6.19 -5.17
CA ILE A 454 7.60 -6.48 -4.27
C ILE A 454 8.22 -7.83 -4.62
N SER A 455 9.46 -7.81 -5.11
CA SER A 455 10.27 -9.01 -5.29
C SER A 455 11.14 -9.33 -4.08
N ASP A 456 11.50 -8.36 -3.23
CA ASP A 456 12.26 -8.62 -1.99
C ASP A 456 12.09 -7.48 -0.96
N ILE A 457 12.31 -7.78 0.32
CA ILE A 457 12.36 -6.79 1.40
C ILE A 457 13.71 -6.95 2.12
N LYS A 458 14.54 -5.92 2.05
CA LYS A 458 15.92 -5.96 2.53
C LYS A 458 16.13 -4.93 3.62
N LYS A 459 16.84 -5.31 4.67
CA LYS A 459 17.37 -4.35 5.65
C LYS A 459 18.85 -4.11 5.38
N THR A 460 19.21 -2.85 5.15
CA THR A 460 20.59 -2.39 4.94
C THR A 460 21.04 -1.55 6.14
N ALA A 461 22.34 -1.57 6.43
CA ALA A 461 22.90 -0.78 7.52
C ALA A 461 22.81 0.74 7.28
N THR A 462 22.85 1.18 6.02
CA THR A 462 22.90 2.60 5.65
C THR A 462 21.54 3.21 5.37
N ASN A 463 20.64 2.45 4.73
CA ASN A 463 19.37 2.99 4.23
C ASN A 463 18.16 2.42 4.97
N GLY A 464 18.38 1.59 6.00
CA GLY A 464 17.29 0.94 6.72
C GLY A 464 16.57 -0.10 5.85
N ILE A 465 15.25 -0.15 5.94
CA ILE A 465 14.42 -1.11 5.21
C ILE A 465 14.13 -0.55 3.81
N GLN A 466 14.40 -1.36 2.79
CA GLN A 466 14.13 -1.06 1.39
C GLN A 466 13.31 -2.19 0.77
N LEU A 467 12.38 -1.82 -0.11
CA LEU A 467 11.60 -2.76 -0.91
C LEU A 467 12.20 -2.80 -2.32
N VAL A 468 12.42 -3.99 -2.83
CA VAL A 468 12.92 -4.22 -4.19
C VAL A 468 11.80 -4.84 -5.02
N GLY A 469 11.66 -4.42 -6.28
CA GLY A 469 10.61 -4.95 -7.13
C GLY A 469 10.45 -4.29 -8.50
N HIS A 470 9.41 -4.71 -9.21
CA HIS A 470 9.04 -4.15 -10.50
C HIS A 470 8.14 -2.92 -10.30
N GLY A 471 8.52 -1.80 -10.93
CA GLY A 471 7.75 -0.57 -10.91
C GLY A 471 6.61 -0.65 -11.91
N LEU A 472 5.39 -0.36 -11.45
CA LEU A 472 4.18 -0.56 -12.23
C LEU A 472 3.34 0.73 -12.35
N LEU A 473 2.65 0.84 -13.49
CA LEU A 473 1.47 1.68 -13.65
C LEU A 473 0.23 0.80 -13.68
N ARG A 474 -0.86 1.31 -13.12
CA ARG A 474 -2.17 0.68 -13.21
C ARG A 474 -2.94 1.26 -14.40
N GLY A 475 -3.35 0.39 -15.31
CA GLY A 475 -4.22 0.71 -16.42
C GLY A 475 -5.71 0.59 -16.08
N LYS A 476 -6.49 0.24 -17.11
CA LYS A 476 -7.94 0.15 -17.00
C LYS A 476 -8.37 -1.09 -16.23
N LEU A 477 -9.57 -1.02 -15.65
CA LEU A 477 -10.27 -2.18 -15.12
C LEU A 477 -10.88 -2.96 -16.29
N ILE A 478 -10.38 -4.16 -16.55
CA ILE A 478 -10.78 -5.07 -17.62
C ILE A 478 -12.16 -5.65 -17.32
N ASN A 479 -12.37 -6.14 -16.08
CA ASN A 479 -13.62 -6.76 -15.67
C ASN A 479 -14.44 -5.86 -14.75
N LYS A 480 -15.54 -5.33 -15.29
CA LYS A 480 -16.45 -4.44 -14.55
C LYS A 480 -17.48 -5.19 -13.71
N SER A 481 -17.70 -6.49 -13.93
CA SER A 481 -18.73 -7.30 -13.26
C SER A 481 -18.13 -8.43 -12.41
N GLY A 482 -18.81 -8.79 -11.31
CA GLY A 482 -18.40 -9.89 -10.44
C GLY A 482 -17.33 -9.54 -9.39
N ILE A 483 -16.67 -10.58 -8.88
CA ILE A 483 -15.66 -10.45 -7.82
C ILE A 483 -14.36 -9.97 -8.45
N ARG A 484 -14.01 -8.70 -8.18
CA ARG A 484 -12.75 -8.13 -8.63
C ARG A 484 -11.55 -8.79 -7.94
N THR A 485 -10.49 -8.96 -8.72
CA THR A 485 -9.16 -9.47 -8.39
C THR A 485 -8.10 -8.49 -8.90
N VAL A 486 -6.83 -8.70 -8.55
CA VAL A 486 -5.75 -7.84 -9.04
C VAL A 486 -5.55 -7.97 -10.55
N LYS A 487 -5.85 -9.15 -11.12
CA LYS A 487 -5.78 -9.42 -12.57
C LYS A 487 -6.86 -8.71 -13.38
N ASP A 488 -7.92 -8.22 -12.73
CA ASP A 488 -8.93 -7.44 -13.41
C ASP A 488 -8.45 -6.02 -13.73
N TYR A 489 -7.26 -5.63 -13.27
CA TYR A 489 -6.56 -4.42 -13.70
C TYR A 489 -5.45 -4.75 -14.70
N GLU A 490 -5.29 -3.88 -15.69
CA GLU A 490 -4.06 -3.87 -16.49
C GLU A 490 -2.90 -3.34 -15.65
N TRP A 491 -1.75 -3.99 -15.79
CA TRP A 491 -0.50 -3.58 -15.16
C TRP A 491 0.53 -3.39 -16.25
N TYR A 492 1.23 -2.26 -16.22
CA TYR A 492 2.28 -1.91 -17.17
C TYR A 492 3.59 -1.77 -16.41
N GLN A 493 4.59 -2.57 -16.78
CA GLN A 493 5.92 -2.48 -16.17
C GLN A 493 6.70 -1.32 -16.78
N ILE A 494 7.32 -0.49 -15.94
CA ILE A 494 8.05 0.71 -16.39
C ILE A 494 9.54 0.42 -16.57
N ASN A 495 10.12 -0.40 -15.70
CA ASN A 495 11.51 -0.86 -15.82
C ASN A 495 11.64 -2.00 -16.85
N THR A 496 12.84 -2.19 -17.38
CA THR A 496 13.16 -3.38 -18.18
C THR A 496 13.08 -4.65 -17.33
N THR A 497 12.98 -5.81 -17.97
CA THR A 497 12.81 -7.11 -17.32
C THR A 497 14.00 -7.55 -16.48
N ASP A 498 15.19 -7.00 -16.74
CA ASP A 498 16.45 -7.26 -16.05
C ASP A 498 16.79 -6.23 -14.95
N GLU A 499 15.96 -5.19 -14.79
CA GLU A 499 16.12 -4.15 -13.77
C GLU A 499 15.04 -4.26 -12.70
N GLU A 500 15.35 -3.81 -11.48
CA GLU A 500 14.38 -3.65 -10.40
C GLU A 500 14.56 -2.29 -9.72
N TYR A 501 13.46 -1.71 -9.25
CA TYR A 501 13.51 -0.55 -8.38
C TYR A 501 13.91 -0.96 -6.97
N THR A 502 14.65 -0.10 -6.28
CA THR A 502 14.87 -0.17 -4.84
C THR A 502 14.26 1.07 -4.23
N ILE A 503 13.20 0.88 -3.45
CA ILE A 503 12.37 1.93 -2.89
C ILE A 503 12.60 1.99 -1.38
N ASP A 504 12.82 3.19 -0.85
CA ASP A 504 12.96 3.41 0.58
C ASP A 504 11.59 3.33 1.25
N LEU A 505 11.54 2.88 2.51
CA LEU A 505 10.26 2.69 3.21
C LEU A 505 9.39 3.97 3.28
N SER A 506 10.02 5.14 3.31
CA SER A 506 9.31 6.44 3.32
C SER A 506 8.49 6.71 2.07
N ASP A 507 8.83 6.05 0.96
CA ASP A 507 8.19 6.26 -0.35
C ASP A 507 7.05 5.24 -0.59
N VAL A 508 6.76 4.38 0.40
CA VAL A 508 5.70 3.38 0.35
C VAL A 508 4.45 3.95 1.01
N ALA A 509 3.40 4.19 0.22
CA ALA A 509 2.14 4.75 0.73
C ALA A 509 1.29 3.70 1.46
N GLY A 510 1.42 2.42 1.12
CA GLY A 510 0.66 1.31 1.72
C GLY A 510 0.33 0.23 0.69
N ARG A 511 -0.43 -0.80 1.08
CA ARG A 511 -0.86 -1.87 0.19
C ARG A 511 -1.88 -1.38 -0.84
N PHE A 512 -1.91 -2.06 -1.99
CA PHE A 512 -3.01 -1.93 -2.94
C PHE A 512 -4.15 -2.89 -2.56
N TYR A 513 -5.38 -2.36 -2.49
CA TYR A 513 -6.58 -3.14 -2.20
C TYR A 513 -7.54 -3.07 -3.38
N VAL A 514 -7.90 -4.23 -3.94
CA VAL A 514 -8.83 -4.29 -5.08
C VAL A 514 -10.23 -3.76 -4.76
N ALA A 515 -10.68 -3.92 -3.50
CA ALA A 515 -11.95 -3.36 -3.05
C ALA A 515 -11.90 -1.84 -2.78
N TYR A 516 -10.70 -1.29 -2.66
CA TYR A 516 -10.43 0.13 -2.38
C TYR A 516 -9.29 0.63 -3.27
N PRO A 517 -9.47 0.59 -4.61
CA PRO A 517 -8.39 0.83 -5.55
C PRO A 517 -7.92 2.29 -5.54
N ASP A 518 -8.76 3.21 -5.08
CA ASP A 518 -8.54 4.66 -5.20
C ASP A 518 -8.12 5.31 -3.87
N ILE A 519 -7.66 4.52 -2.89
CA ILE A 519 -7.03 5.06 -1.67
C ILE A 519 -5.83 5.92 -2.09
N SER A 520 -5.84 7.17 -1.67
CA SER A 520 -4.79 8.17 -1.98
C SER A 520 -3.91 8.47 -0.77
N GLU A 521 -4.39 8.11 0.42
CA GLU A 521 -3.74 8.30 1.70
C GLU A 521 -2.46 7.45 1.79
N ALA A 522 -1.46 7.99 2.48
CA ALA A 522 -0.20 7.32 2.74
C ALA A 522 -0.06 6.98 4.23
N MET A 523 0.54 5.84 4.54
CA MET A 523 0.89 5.45 5.89
C MET A 523 2.07 6.29 6.40
N ASP A 524 1.85 7.10 7.44
CA ASP A 524 2.90 7.91 8.07
C ASP A 524 3.67 7.11 9.14
N SER A 525 4.35 6.04 8.71
CA SER A 525 5.08 5.14 9.60
C SER A 525 6.55 5.52 9.72
N SER A 526 6.91 6.21 10.80
CA SER A 526 8.29 6.64 11.05
C SER A 526 8.93 5.97 12.27
N LEU A 527 8.13 5.34 13.14
CA LEU A 527 8.61 4.76 14.40
C LEU A 527 8.95 3.27 14.25
N ASN A 528 10.20 2.88 14.41
CA ASN A 528 10.56 1.47 14.48
C ASN A 528 10.20 0.88 15.85
N ILE A 529 9.33 -0.12 15.91
CA ILE A 529 9.00 -0.84 17.16
C ILE A 529 9.20 -2.34 16.98
N SER A 530 9.50 -3.03 18.09
CA SER A 530 9.61 -4.49 18.07
C SER A 530 8.23 -5.14 17.89
N TYR A 531 8.20 -6.38 17.42
CA TYR A 531 6.96 -7.16 17.33
C TYR A 531 6.26 -7.29 18.69
N LYS A 532 7.03 -7.52 19.76
CA LYS A 532 6.51 -7.59 21.13
C LYS A 532 5.86 -6.27 21.54
N ASP A 533 6.49 -5.14 21.25
CA ASP A 533 5.95 -3.83 21.63
C ASP A 533 4.70 -3.49 20.82
N ARG A 534 4.65 -3.87 19.54
CA ARG A 534 3.45 -3.72 18.69
C ARG A 534 2.23 -4.39 19.34
N TRP A 535 2.37 -5.67 19.72
CA TRP A 535 1.29 -6.40 20.39
C TRP A 535 1.04 -5.87 21.80
N GLY A 536 2.08 -5.47 22.52
CA GLY A 536 1.95 -4.76 23.79
C GLY A 536 1.05 -3.53 23.66
N ILE A 537 1.21 -2.69 22.63
CA ILE A 537 0.34 -1.51 22.44
C ILE A 537 -1.13 -1.90 22.22
N MET A 538 -1.39 -3.03 21.57
CA MET A 538 -2.75 -3.57 21.42
C MET A 538 -3.29 -4.12 22.76
N GLU A 539 -2.42 -4.70 23.60
CA GLU A 539 -2.77 -5.38 24.86
C GLU A 539 -2.76 -4.51 26.12
N ILE A 540 -2.00 -3.40 26.17
CA ILE A 540 -1.64 -2.61 27.37
C ILE A 540 -2.83 -2.02 28.15
N PHE A 541 -4.07 -2.23 27.71
CA PHE A 541 -5.27 -1.78 28.42
C PHE A 541 -6.32 -2.84 28.72
N ASN A 542 -6.10 -4.12 28.38
CA ASN A 542 -6.94 -5.22 28.88
C ASN A 542 -6.44 -5.67 30.27
N ASP A 543 -6.54 -4.75 31.23
CA ASP A 543 -6.04 -4.91 32.59
C ASP A 543 -6.80 -6.05 33.32
N GLY A 544 -6.14 -7.20 33.44
CA GLY A 544 -6.52 -8.24 34.42
C GLY A 544 -7.04 -9.58 33.89
N LYS A 545 -7.27 -9.78 32.59
CA LYS A 545 -7.66 -11.11 32.07
C LYS A 545 -6.47 -11.83 31.46
N LYS A 546 -5.91 -12.80 32.19
CA LYS A 546 -5.08 -13.87 31.63
C LYS A 546 -5.84 -14.50 30.45
N ARG A 547 -5.32 -14.45 29.22
CA ARG A 547 -5.65 -15.49 28.23
C ARG A 547 -4.68 -15.60 27.05
N LEU A 548 -4.55 -16.88 26.69
CA LEU A 548 -4.11 -17.53 25.46
C LEU A 548 -2.80 -17.04 24.85
N SER A 549 -1.79 -17.92 24.93
CA SER A 549 -0.63 -17.89 24.06
C SER A 549 -1.11 -18.00 22.61
N ILE A 550 -1.35 -16.87 21.95
CA ILE A 550 -1.60 -16.84 20.51
C ILE A 550 -0.25 -17.19 19.86
N SER A 551 -0.10 -18.46 19.49
CA SER A 551 0.97 -18.86 18.59
C SER A 551 0.62 -18.29 17.21
N PRO A 552 1.53 -17.57 16.52
CA PRO A 552 1.24 -17.04 15.20
C PRO A 552 1.08 -18.19 14.20
N ALA A 553 -0.14 -18.41 13.74
CA ALA A 553 -0.57 -19.28 12.63
C ALA A 553 -1.41 -18.42 11.63
N ILE A 554 -1.34 -18.61 10.28
CA ILE A 554 -1.49 -17.51 9.24
C ILE A 554 -2.25 -17.89 7.93
#